data_AF-A0A0G0LIB9-F1
#
_entry.id   AF-A0A0G0LIB9-F1
#
_cell.length_a   1.000
_cell.length_b   1.000
_cell.length_c   1.000
_cell.angle_alpha   90.00
_cell.angle_beta   90.00
_cell.angle_gamma   90.00
#
_symmetry.space_group_name_H-M   'P 1'
#
loop_
_entity.id
_entity.type
_entity.pdbx_description
1 polymer ?
#
loop_
_entity_poly.entity_id
_entity_poly.type
_entity_poly.pdbx_seq_one_letter_code
_entity_poly.pdbx_strand_id
1 'polypeptide(L)'
;MVKNSPSLVLPVPIKAALSPNFSLKSTTGSNSEYGIPLNILNIKVTGFSALNYLKYVLLTPIKLLTSWQSFQIYLVEMGIDGPKEPQNMSYLLKIIKPDIGIVLNVNPVHSQYFDNTISKNIKDKQRLHQILLNIAIEKAKLINSLPSTALAIINGDDNSRSQTYFQPPFRF
;
A
#
# COMPACT_ATOMS: atom_id res chain seq x y z
N MET A 1 10.71 25.43 -13.19
CA MET A 1 9.52 25.21 -12.34
C MET A 1 8.85 23.92 -12.79
N VAL A 2 9.10 22.81 -12.10
CA VAL A 2 8.34 21.58 -12.31
C VAL A 2 7.01 21.77 -11.58
N LYS A 3 5.91 21.87 -12.32
CA LYS A 3 4.57 21.86 -11.72
C LYS A 3 4.42 20.49 -11.03
N ASN A 4 4.36 20.50 -9.70
CA ASN A 4 3.86 19.37 -8.94
C ASN A 4 2.44 19.08 -9.44
N SER A 5 2.31 18.07 -10.29
CA SER A 5 1.01 17.51 -10.63
C SER A 5 0.42 16.98 -9.32
N PRO A 6 -0.80 17.35 -8.93
CA PRO A 6 -1.43 16.77 -7.76
C PRO A 6 -1.46 15.27 -8.01
N SER A 7 -0.75 14.50 -7.18
CA SER A 7 -0.78 13.05 -7.21
C SER A 7 -2.24 12.66 -7.06
N LEU A 8 -2.85 12.22 -8.17
CA LEU A 8 -4.21 11.72 -8.17
C LEU A 8 -4.21 10.52 -7.22
N VAL A 9 -4.75 10.71 -6.02
CA VAL A 9 -4.81 9.67 -4.99
C VAL A 9 -5.67 8.56 -5.58
N LEU A 10 -5.04 7.44 -5.93
CA LEU A 10 -5.64 6.38 -6.74
C LEU A 10 -7.00 5.86 -6.33
N PRO A 11 -7.32 5.84 -5.03
CA PRO A 11 -8.67 5.55 -4.61
C PRO A 11 -9.75 6.35 -5.36
N VAL A 12 -9.47 7.57 -5.84
CA VAL A 12 -10.49 8.46 -6.42
C VAL A 12 -11.12 7.93 -7.72
N PRO A 13 -10.38 7.62 -8.81
CA PRO A 13 -11.00 7.06 -10.02
C PRO A 13 -11.68 5.71 -9.80
N ILE A 14 -11.05 4.80 -9.05
CA ILE A 14 -11.60 3.47 -8.78
C ILE A 14 -12.88 3.58 -7.94
N LYS A 15 -12.88 4.42 -6.90
CA LYS A 15 -14.07 4.70 -6.09
C LYS A 15 -15.19 5.33 -6.93
N ALA A 16 -14.87 6.27 -7.82
CA ALA A 16 -15.86 6.88 -8.70
C ALA A 16 -16.51 5.84 -9.64
N ALA A 17 -15.73 4.91 -10.19
CA ALA A 17 -16.23 3.85 -11.07
C ALA A 17 -17.10 2.81 -10.34
N LEU A 18 -16.75 2.47 -9.08
CA LEU A 18 -17.42 1.39 -8.34
C LEU A 18 -18.61 1.87 -7.50
N SER A 19 -18.58 3.10 -7.00
CA SER A 19 -19.60 3.61 -6.06
C SER A 19 -21.04 3.67 -6.54
N PRO A 20 -21.36 3.75 -7.85
CA PRO A 20 -22.73 3.64 -8.32
C PRO A 20 -23.36 2.26 -8.09
N ASN A 21 -22.54 1.19 -8.05
CA ASN A 21 -23.02 -0.19 -8.05
C ASN A 21 -22.67 -0.97 -6.78
N PHE A 22 -21.71 -0.50 -5.98
CA PHE A 22 -21.19 -1.22 -4.82
C PHE A 22 -21.11 -0.33 -3.59
N SER A 23 -21.46 -0.89 -2.43
CA SER A 23 -21.12 -0.27 -1.14
C SER A 23 -19.61 -0.39 -0.90
N LEU A 24 -18.96 0.76 -0.70
CA LEU A 24 -17.50 0.86 -0.65
C LEU A 24 -17.01 1.46 0.66
N LYS A 25 -15.89 0.92 1.12
CA LYS A 25 -15.01 1.58 2.08
C LYS A 25 -13.65 1.82 1.43
N SER A 26 -13.00 2.94 1.75
CA SER A 26 -11.71 3.30 1.17
C SER A 26 -10.78 3.90 2.23
N THR A 27 -9.49 3.59 2.16
CA THR A 27 -8.50 4.13 3.09
C THR A 27 -8.06 5.56 2.77
N THR A 28 -8.22 6.05 1.53
CA THR A 28 -7.94 7.43 1.06
C THR A 28 -6.95 8.21 1.97
N GLY A 29 -5.65 7.94 1.83
CA GLY A 29 -4.58 8.57 2.62
C GLY A 29 -4.24 7.91 3.96
N SER A 30 -4.94 6.85 4.37
CA SER A 30 -4.60 6.02 5.55
C SER A 30 -4.00 4.68 5.10
N ASN A 31 -2.81 4.73 4.49
CA ASN A 31 -2.19 3.62 3.76
C ASN A 31 -1.05 2.90 4.52
N SER A 32 -0.82 3.26 5.79
CA SER A 32 0.26 2.76 6.64
C SER A 32 -0.19 1.63 7.59
N GLU A 33 0.77 1.08 8.34
CA GLU A 33 0.58 0.05 9.35
C GLU A 33 -0.38 0.43 10.48
N TYR A 34 -0.50 1.73 10.78
CA TYR A 34 -1.44 2.26 11.76
C TYR A 34 -2.71 2.79 11.09
N GLY A 35 -2.60 3.37 9.89
CA GLY A 35 -3.69 4.01 9.17
C GLY A 35 -4.76 3.01 8.75
N ILE A 36 -4.34 1.84 8.23
CA ILE A 36 -5.25 0.81 7.75
C ILE A 36 -6.10 0.23 8.90
N PRO A 37 -5.52 -0.25 10.03
CA PRO A 37 -6.32 -0.74 11.16
C PRO A 37 -7.29 0.29 11.73
N LEU A 38 -6.87 1.54 11.89
CA LEU A 38 -7.75 2.60 12.38
C LEU A 38 -8.88 2.88 11.37
N ASN A 39 -8.60 2.84 10.06
CA ASN A 39 -9.62 2.97 9.04
C ASN A 39 -10.63 1.81 9.10
N ILE A 40 -10.19 0.56 9.26
CA ILE A 40 -11.07 -0.60 9.46
C ILE A 40 -12.06 -0.33 10.61
N LEU A 41 -11.57 0.24 11.72
CA LEU A 41 -12.38 0.59 12.90
C LEU A 41 -13.16 1.91 12.78
N ASN A 42 -13.18 2.55 11.61
CA ASN A 42 -13.81 3.86 11.38
C ASN A 42 -13.29 4.96 12.32
N ILE A 43 -12.01 4.88 12.67
CA ILE A 43 -11.28 5.91 13.40
C ILE A 43 -10.53 6.74 12.37
N LYS A 44 -10.95 7.98 12.17
CA LYS A 44 -10.26 8.92 11.29
C LYS A 44 -9.00 9.44 11.97
N VAL A 45 -7.85 9.29 11.30
CA VAL A 45 -6.62 9.94 11.71
C VAL A 45 -6.75 11.44 11.46
N THR A 46 -6.60 12.22 12.53
CA THR A 46 -6.79 13.68 12.57
C THR A 46 -5.50 14.43 12.91
N GLY A 47 -4.44 13.72 13.30
CA GLY A 47 -3.14 14.30 13.60
C GLY A 47 -2.22 13.32 14.32
N PHE A 48 -1.00 13.76 14.61
CA PHE A 48 0.09 12.93 15.14
C PHE A 48 0.63 13.40 16.50
N SER A 49 -0.16 14.15 17.26
CA SER A 49 0.21 14.57 18.61
C SER A 49 -0.08 13.48 19.66
N ALA A 50 0.55 13.57 20.84
CA ALA A 50 0.32 12.64 21.95
C ALA A 50 -1.15 12.51 22.33
N LEU A 51 -1.91 13.61 22.32
CA LEU A 51 -3.35 13.62 22.57
C LEU A 51 -4.15 12.85 21.50
N ASN A 52 -3.73 12.93 20.23
CA ASN A 52 -4.35 12.15 19.15
C ASN A 52 -4.10 10.66 19.37
N TYR A 53 -2.86 10.26 19.71
CA TYR A 53 -2.56 8.86 20.01
C TYR A 53 -3.34 8.33 21.20
N LEU A 54 -3.42 9.10 22.30
CA LEU A 54 -4.23 8.73 23.45
C LEU A 54 -5.70 8.54 23.07
N LYS A 55 -6.26 9.46 22.28
CA LYS A 55 -7.61 9.33 21.73
C LYS A 55 -7.77 8.04 20.91
N TYR A 56 -6.82 7.69 20.04
CA TYR A 56 -6.91 6.47 19.23
C TYR A 56 -6.85 5.21 20.09
N VAL A 57 -5.96 5.16 21.09
CA VAL A 57 -5.86 4.04 22.03
C VAL A 57 -7.17 3.83 22.80
N LEU A 58 -7.79 4.91 23.28
CA LEU A 58 -9.04 4.84 24.03
C LEU A 58 -10.25 4.48 23.15
N LEU A 59 -10.29 4.98 21.90
CA LEU A 59 -11.39 4.71 20.98
C LEU A 59 -11.32 3.31 20.34
N THR A 60 -10.12 2.75 20.18
CA THR A 60 -9.89 1.45 19.53
C THR A 60 -10.73 0.32 20.13
N PRO A 61 -10.71 0.04 21.46
CA PRO A 61 -11.50 -1.07 22.02
C PRO A 61 -13.01 -0.82 21.88
N ILE A 62 -13.47 0.43 22.03
CA ILE A 62 -14.88 0.78 21.87
C ILE A 62 -15.32 0.54 20.41
N LYS A 63 -14.51 0.97 19.44
CA LYS A 63 -14.78 0.79 18.01
C LYS A 63 -14.65 -0.66 17.57
N LEU A 64 -13.73 -1.42 18.14
CA LEU A 64 -13.64 -2.86 17.88
C LEU A 64 -14.95 -3.59 18.23
N LEU A 65 -15.64 -3.15 19.30
CA LEU A 65 -16.90 -3.75 19.73
C LEU A 65 -18.14 -3.18 19.01
N THR A 66 -18.02 -2.04 18.34
CA THR A 66 -19.19 -1.30 17.79
C THR A 66 -19.14 -1.08 16.27
N SER A 67 -17.99 -1.23 15.62
CA SER A 67 -17.79 -0.81 14.23
C SER A 67 -17.89 -1.97 13.22
N TRP A 68 -19.08 -2.57 13.16
CA TRP A 68 -19.39 -3.72 12.29
C TRP A 68 -20.07 -3.30 10.98
N GLN A 69 -19.59 -2.23 10.34
CA GLN A 69 -20.15 -1.80 9.07
C GLN A 69 -19.84 -2.82 7.97
N SER A 70 -20.87 -3.21 7.21
CA SER A 70 -20.70 -4.03 6.02
C SER A 70 -20.44 -3.15 4.78
N PHE A 71 -19.59 -3.66 3.90
CA PHE A 71 -19.32 -3.09 2.58
C PHE A 71 -19.03 -4.25 1.63
N GLN A 72 -19.36 -4.09 0.35
CA GLN A 72 -19.06 -5.10 -0.66
C GLN A 72 -17.60 -5.04 -1.09
N ILE A 73 -17.01 -3.84 -1.12
CA ILE A 73 -15.64 -3.64 -1.58
C ILE A 73 -14.88 -2.78 -0.57
N TYR A 74 -13.72 -3.28 -0.14
CA TYR A 74 -12.75 -2.50 0.62
C TYR A 74 -11.57 -2.11 -0.26
N LEU A 75 -11.53 -0.85 -0.66
CA LEU A 75 -10.46 -0.29 -1.49
C LEU A 75 -9.32 0.22 -0.61
N VAL A 76 -8.25 -0.57 -0.52
CA VAL A 76 -7.11 -0.27 0.34
C VAL A 76 -5.93 0.20 -0.49
N GLU A 77 -5.51 1.44 -0.28
CA GLU A 77 -4.17 1.89 -0.68
C GLU A 77 -3.15 1.39 0.35
N MET A 78 -2.08 0.73 -0.08
CA MET A 78 -1.02 0.19 0.77
C MET A 78 0.31 0.88 0.46
N GLY A 79 0.77 1.72 1.39
CA GLY A 79 2.02 2.47 1.32
C GLY A 79 3.17 1.64 1.88
N ILE A 80 4.28 1.58 1.16
CA ILE A 80 5.50 0.91 1.63
C ILE A 80 6.47 2.01 2.02
N ASP A 81 6.65 2.20 3.32
CA ASP A 81 7.52 3.25 3.86
C ASP A 81 8.95 2.74 4.08
N GLY A 82 9.15 1.42 4.15
CA GLY A 82 10.47 0.84 4.36
C GLY A 82 10.56 -0.67 4.13
N PRO A 83 11.79 -1.23 4.18
CA PRO A 83 12.03 -2.65 3.92
C PRO A 83 11.73 -3.56 5.13
N LYS A 84 11.60 -3.00 6.33
CA LYS A 84 11.45 -3.75 7.59
C LYS A 84 10.03 -3.61 8.13
N GLU A 85 9.57 -4.62 8.86
CA GLU A 85 8.31 -4.52 9.60
C GLU A 85 8.40 -3.39 10.64
N PRO A 86 7.32 -2.63 10.87
CA PRO A 86 5.98 -2.80 10.28
C PRO A 86 5.75 -2.04 8.95
N GLN A 87 6.77 -1.39 8.40
CA GLN A 87 6.66 -0.45 7.28
C GLN A 87 6.68 -1.11 5.88
N ASN A 88 6.70 -2.44 5.84
CA ASN A 88 6.89 -3.21 4.61
C ASN A 88 5.59 -3.90 4.15
N MET A 89 5.56 -4.38 2.90
CA MET A 89 4.34 -4.99 2.34
C MET A 89 3.95 -6.27 3.09
N SER A 90 4.93 -7.05 3.56
CA SER A 90 4.68 -8.26 4.34
C SER A 90 3.84 -8.00 5.59
N TYR A 91 4.09 -6.90 6.30
CA TYR A 91 3.30 -6.54 7.48
C TYR A 91 1.87 -6.13 7.11
N LEU A 92 1.70 -5.29 6.09
CA LEU A 92 0.37 -4.87 5.63
C LEU A 92 -0.50 -6.07 5.21
N LEU A 93 0.11 -7.08 4.59
CA LEU A 93 -0.57 -8.32 4.20
C LEU A 93 -0.95 -9.24 5.37
N LYS A 94 -0.41 -9.02 6.58
CA LYS A 94 -0.92 -9.68 7.80
C LYS A 94 -2.28 -9.10 8.19
N ILE A 95 -2.52 -7.83 7.88
CA ILE A 95 -3.76 -7.10 8.18
C ILE A 95 -4.79 -7.34 7.08
N ILE A 96 -4.38 -7.18 5.82
CA ILE A 96 -5.24 -7.25 4.63
C ILE A 96 -4.93 -8.49 3.82
N LYS A 97 -5.97 -9.26 3.45
CA LYS A 97 -5.89 -10.39 2.52
C LYS A 97 -6.63 -10.03 1.23
N PRO A 98 -5.94 -9.55 0.18
CA PRO A 98 -6.59 -9.01 -1.00
C PRO A 98 -7.09 -10.08 -1.97
N ASP A 99 -8.27 -9.86 -2.55
CA ASP A 99 -8.82 -10.66 -3.66
C ASP A 99 -8.43 -10.09 -5.04
N ILE A 100 -8.03 -8.82 -5.08
CA ILE A 100 -7.53 -8.11 -6.27
C ILE A 100 -6.31 -7.30 -5.87
N GLY A 101 -5.18 -7.52 -6.55
CA GLY A 101 -3.95 -6.76 -6.34
C GLY A 101 -3.65 -5.85 -7.53
N ILE A 102 -3.39 -4.57 -7.26
CA ILE A 102 -3.11 -3.57 -8.29
C ILE A 102 -1.73 -2.94 -8.04
N VAL A 103 -0.81 -3.07 -9.01
CA VAL A 103 0.52 -2.44 -8.97
C VAL A 103 0.68 -1.55 -10.21
N LEU A 104 0.89 -0.26 -9.98
CA LEU A 104 0.82 0.74 -11.04
C LEU A 104 2.17 1.25 -11.48
N ASN A 105 3.05 1.47 -10.51
CA ASN A 105 4.40 1.89 -10.77
C ASN A 105 5.32 1.59 -9.58
N VAL A 106 6.60 1.52 -9.88
CA VAL A 106 7.71 1.53 -8.93
C VAL A 106 8.44 2.86 -9.08
N ASN A 107 8.06 3.81 -8.24
CA ASN A 107 8.73 5.10 -8.13
C ASN A 107 9.62 5.15 -6.88
N PRO A 108 10.71 5.94 -6.87
CA PRO A 108 11.64 6.06 -5.75
C PRO A 108 11.08 6.92 -4.60
N VAL A 109 9.78 6.80 -4.31
CA VAL A 109 9.14 7.42 -3.14
C VAL A 109 9.62 6.69 -1.90
N HIS A 110 9.93 7.41 -0.82
CA HIS A 110 10.50 6.84 0.41
C HIS A 110 11.85 6.10 0.20
N SER A 111 12.56 6.39 -0.91
CA SER A 111 13.84 5.78 -1.28
C SER A 111 14.92 5.88 -0.19
N GLN A 112 14.88 6.91 0.65
CA GLN A 112 15.79 7.11 1.79
C GLN A 112 15.78 5.94 2.78
N TYR A 113 14.63 5.30 3.01
CA TYR A 113 14.53 4.17 3.94
C TYR A 113 15.08 2.87 3.32
N PHE A 114 15.03 2.74 2.01
CA PHE A 114 15.63 1.65 1.25
C PHE A 114 17.12 1.85 0.99
N ASP A 115 17.60 3.09 0.98
CA ASP A 115 19.00 3.44 0.77
C ASP A 115 19.92 2.75 1.79
N ASN A 116 19.47 2.65 3.05
CA ASN A 116 20.19 1.96 4.13
C ASN A 116 20.38 0.45 3.90
N THR A 117 19.67 -0.15 2.95
CA THR A 117 19.85 -1.56 2.57
C THR A 117 20.91 -1.76 1.50
N ILE A 118 21.39 -0.66 0.88
CA ILE A 118 22.35 -0.72 -0.22
C ILE A 118 23.75 -0.49 0.31
N SER A 119 24.67 -1.39 -0.03
CA SER A 119 26.08 -1.28 0.36
C SER A 119 26.69 0.07 -0.07
N LYS A 120 27.52 0.65 0.80
CA LYS A 120 28.11 2.00 0.63
C LYS A 120 29.06 2.12 -0.56
N ASN A 121 29.57 0.99 -1.08
CA ASN A 121 30.42 0.97 -2.27
C ASN A 121 29.64 1.15 -3.58
N ILE A 122 28.32 0.93 -3.57
CA ILE A 122 27.45 1.14 -4.73
C ILE A 122 26.99 2.59 -4.75
N LYS A 123 27.24 3.29 -5.86
CA LYS A 123 26.99 4.73 -6.02
C LYS A 123 26.06 5.04 -7.20
N ASP A 124 25.61 6.28 -7.23
CA ASP A 124 24.93 6.92 -8.37
C ASP A 124 23.78 6.09 -8.96
N LYS A 125 23.76 5.90 -10.29
CA LYS A 125 22.69 5.21 -11.01
C LYS A 125 22.52 3.76 -10.58
N GLN A 126 23.61 3.07 -10.22
CA GLN A 126 23.54 1.69 -9.74
C GLN A 126 22.84 1.62 -8.38
N ARG A 127 23.11 2.59 -7.50
CA ARG A 127 22.44 2.70 -6.20
C ARG A 127 20.95 2.94 -6.35
N LEU A 128 20.57 3.91 -7.20
CA LEU A 128 19.15 4.19 -7.49
C LEU A 128 18.45 2.98 -8.09
N HIS A 129 19.11 2.27 -9.02
CA HIS A 129 18.57 1.04 -9.61
C HIS A 129 18.30 -0.01 -8.52
N GLN A 130 19.24 -0.25 -7.61
CA GLN A 130 19.05 -1.23 -6.54
C GLN A 130 17.95 -0.83 -5.55
N ILE A 131 17.79 0.45 -5.25
CA ILE A 131 16.69 0.95 -4.43
C ILE A 131 15.35 0.68 -5.12
N LEU A 132 15.23 1.00 -6.41
CA LEU A 132 14.03 0.73 -7.19
C LEU A 132 13.72 -0.77 -7.25
N LEU A 133 14.75 -1.62 -7.40
CA LEU A 133 14.58 -3.07 -7.33
C LEU A 133 14.04 -3.52 -5.96
N ASN A 134 14.57 -2.99 -4.86
CA ASN A 134 14.08 -3.35 -3.52
C ASN A 134 12.62 -2.89 -3.30
N ILE A 135 12.25 -1.70 -3.80
CA ILE A 135 10.86 -1.22 -3.77
C ILE A 135 9.95 -2.10 -4.65
N ALA A 136 10.42 -2.50 -5.84
CA ALA A 136 9.70 -3.40 -6.73
C ALA A 136 9.44 -4.76 -6.07
N ILE A 137 10.45 -5.33 -5.40
CA ILE A 137 10.33 -6.59 -4.65
C ILE A 137 9.28 -6.46 -3.55
N GLU A 138 9.29 -5.38 -2.77
CA GLU A 138 8.26 -5.15 -1.75
C GLU A 138 6.86 -5.05 -2.38
N LYS A 139 6.70 -4.30 -3.47
CA LYS A 139 5.41 -4.19 -4.17
C LYS A 139 4.96 -5.54 -4.77
N ALA A 140 5.89 -6.35 -5.27
CA ALA A 140 5.58 -7.65 -5.84
C ALA A 140 5.00 -8.65 -4.82
N LYS A 141 5.32 -8.49 -3.53
CA LYS A 141 4.71 -9.30 -2.45
C LYS A 141 3.18 -9.19 -2.43
N LEU A 142 2.60 -8.06 -2.83
CA LEU A 142 1.16 -7.92 -3.01
C LEU A 142 0.64 -8.97 -4.00
N ILE A 143 1.19 -9.00 -5.21
CA ILE A 143 0.77 -9.92 -6.26
C ILE A 143 1.02 -11.37 -5.85
N ASN A 144 2.17 -11.64 -5.25
CA ASN A 144 2.55 -12.99 -4.85
C ASN A 144 1.72 -13.53 -3.66
N SER A 145 1.03 -12.64 -2.93
CA SER A 145 0.15 -13.02 -1.82
C SER A 145 -1.28 -13.35 -2.24
N LEU A 146 -1.65 -13.04 -3.48
CA LEU A 146 -2.99 -13.27 -4.00
C LEU A 146 -3.30 -14.77 -4.07
N PRO A 147 -4.53 -15.21 -3.72
CA PRO A 147 -4.94 -16.59 -3.94
C PRO A 147 -4.96 -16.93 -5.44
N SER A 148 -4.95 -18.21 -5.78
CA SER A 148 -4.92 -18.66 -7.19
C SER A 148 -6.13 -18.21 -8.02
N THR A 149 -7.24 -17.84 -7.38
CA THR A 149 -8.47 -17.34 -8.01
C THR A 149 -8.54 -15.82 -8.08
N ALA A 150 -7.56 -15.10 -7.52
CA ALA A 150 -7.55 -13.64 -7.48
C ALA A 150 -7.04 -13.01 -8.77
N LEU A 151 -7.35 -11.72 -8.95
CA LEU A 151 -6.95 -10.94 -10.11
C LEU A 151 -5.75 -10.04 -9.79
N ALA A 152 -4.71 -10.12 -10.60
CA ALA A 152 -3.56 -9.23 -10.57
C ALA A 152 -3.63 -8.22 -11.73
N ILE A 153 -3.52 -6.93 -11.43
CA ILE A 153 -3.45 -5.85 -12.41
C ILE A 153 -2.11 -5.16 -12.28
N ILE A 154 -1.31 -5.19 -13.35
CA ILE A 154 0.04 -4.62 -13.38
C ILE A 154 0.16 -3.69 -14.58
N ASN A 155 0.69 -2.48 -14.36
CA ASN A 155 0.87 -1.50 -15.43
C ASN A 155 1.85 -2.00 -16.52
N GLY A 156 1.38 -1.96 -17.77
CA GLY A 156 2.07 -2.15 -19.06
C GLY A 156 3.42 -1.45 -19.19
N ASP A 157 3.43 -0.20 -18.75
CA ASP A 157 4.40 0.77 -19.24
C ASP A 157 5.51 1.05 -18.24
N ASP A 158 5.50 0.35 -17.09
CA ASP A 158 6.53 0.53 -16.07
C ASP A 158 7.82 -0.24 -16.41
N ASN A 159 8.90 0.50 -16.61
CA ASN A 159 10.23 -0.04 -16.95
C ASN A 159 10.88 -0.84 -15.82
N SER A 160 10.37 -0.78 -14.58
CA SER A 160 10.87 -1.61 -13.47
C SER A 160 10.44 -3.08 -13.54
N ARG A 161 9.76 -3.48 -14.62
CA ARG A 161 9.45 -4.86 -14.93
C ARG A 161 10.71 -5.65 -15.21
N SER A 162 11.25 -6.30 -14.19
CA SER A 162 11.82 -7.62 -14.43
C SER A 162 10.72 -8.63 -14.17
N GLN A 163 10.34 -9.37 -15.22
CA GLN A 163 9.38 -10.49 -15.19
C GLN A 163 9.69 -11.52 -14.09
N THR A 164 10.88 -11.45 -13.49
CA THR A 164 11.35 -12.26 -12.37
C THR A 164 10.56 -12.05 -11.08
N TYR A 165 10.07 -10.85 -10.74
CA TYR A 165 9.54 -10.57 -9.38
C TYR A 165 8.03 -10.73 -9.23
N PHE A 166 7.27 -10.41 -10.27
CA PHE A 166 5.83 -10.61 -10.31
C PHE A 166 5.56 -11.99 -10.88
N GLN A 167 5.76 -13.03 -10.07
CA GLN A 167 5.33 -14.38 -10.41
C GLN A 167 3.94 -14.56 -9.82
N PRO A 168 2.84 -14.36 -10.59
CA PRO A 168 1.57 -14.92 -10.18
C PRO A 168 1.77 -16.43 -9.94
N PRO A 169 0.97 -17.06 -9.06
CA PRO A 169 1.14 -18.48 -8.72
C PRO A 169 1.14 -19.41 -9.96
N PHE A 170 0.68 -18.96 -11.13
CA PHE A 170 0.78 -19.70 -12.39
C PHE A 170 1.13 -18.80 -13.58
N ARG A 171 1.99 -19.32 -14.47
CA ARG A 171 2.21 -18.82 -15.83
C ARG A 171 1.20 -19.53 -16.75
N PHE A 172 0.42 -18.76 -17.52
CA PHE A 172 -0.39 -19.30 -18.61
C PHE A 172 0.52 -19.68 -19.79
#